data_AF-A0AA34TQ33-F1
#
_entry.id   AF-A0AA34TQ33-F1
#
_cell.length_a   1.000
_cell.length_b   1.000
_cell.length_c   1.000
_cell.angle_alpha   90.00
_cell.angle_beta   90.00
_cell.angle_gamma   90.00
#
_symmetry.space_group_name_H-M   'P 1'
#
loop_
_entity.id
_entity.type
_entity.pdbx_description
1 polymer ?
#
loop_
_entity_poly.entity_id
_entity_poly.type
_entity_poly.pdbx_seq_one_letter_code
_entity_poly.pdbx_strand_id
1 'polypeptide(L)'
;MNVKESDWKIFCEIKSEAAQLFCTRQLDEAIKAITDESESVGERFHFMCEYSKESQKQMKLIFDGHSRSRAFIQLMQMCEEGLVVPKQFERLSEELKKDITNALERRA
;
A
#
# COMPACT_ATOMS: atom_id res chain seq x y z
N MET A 1 -4.08 -17.75 -6.69
CA MET A 1 -4.79 -17.21 -7.87
C MET A 1 -3.74 -16.77 -8.89
N ASN A 2 -3.91 -17.05 -10.18
CA ASN A 2 -2.93 -16.68 -11.20
C ASN A 2 -3.43 -15.44 -11.96
N VAL A 3 -2.73 -14.32 -11.80
CA VAL A 3 -3.05 -13.07 -12.51
C VAL A 3 -2.65 -13.21 -13.99
N LYS A 4 -3.58 -12.87 -14.90
CA LYS A 4 -3.35 -12.91 -16.35
C LYS A 4 -2.23 -11.95 -16.77
N GLU A 5 -1.60 -12.21 -17.91
CA GLU A 5 -0.49 -11.35 -18.41
C GLU A 5 -0.89 -9.88 -18.56
N SER A 6 -2.10 -9.60 -19.05
CA SER A 6 -2.62 -8.24 -19.20
C SER A 6 -2.75 -7.53 -17.85
N ASP A 7 -3.32 -8.22 -16.86
CA ASP A 7 -3.50 -7.70 -15.52
C ASP A 7 -2.17 -7.56 -14.78
N TRP A 8 -1.19 -8.43 -15.07
CA TRP A 8 0.15 -8.36 -14.49
C TRP A 8 0.87 -7.06 -14.85
N LYS A 9 0.75 -6.62 -16.11
CA LYS A 9 1.35 -5.34 -16.55
C LYS A 9 0.72 -4.15 -15.80
N ILE A 10 -0.61 -4.14 -15.70
CA ILE A 10 -1.35 -3.10 -14.99
C ILE A 10 -1.02 -3.14 -13.49
N PHE A 11 -0.91 -4.32 -12.90
CA PHE A 11 -0.48 -4.51 -11.52
C PHE A 11 0.91 -3.91 -11.26
N CYS A 12 1.88 -4.11 -12.16
CA CYS A 12 3.21 -3.53 -11.99
C CYS A 12 3.18 -1.99 -11.96
N GLU A 13 2.35 -1.37 -12.80
CA GLU A 13 2.14 0.08 -12.80
C GLU A 13 1.48 0.54 -11.50
N ILE A 14 0.38 -0.11 -11.11
CA ILE A 14 -0.32 0.16 -9.83
C ILE A 14 0.65 0.03 -8.65
N LYS A 15 1.44 -1.04 -8.61
CA LYS A 15 2.39 -1.31 -7.52
C LYS A 15 3.43 -0.20 -7.39
N SER A 16 3.96 0.29 -8.50
CA SER A 16 4.94 1.37 -8.51
C SER A 16 4.33 2.67 -7.97
N GLU A 17 3.14 3.05 -8.47
CA GLU A 17 2.47 4.27 -8.04
C GLU A 17 1.99 4.19 -6.58
N ALA A 18 1.47 3.03 -6.16
CA ALA A 18 1.06 2.77 -4.78
C ALA A 18 2.25 2.84 -3.81
N ALA A 19 3.42 2.31 -4.18
CA ALA A 19 4.62 2.39 -3.36
C ALA A 19 5.09 3.85 -3.20
N GLN A 20 5.02 4.64 -4.27
CA GLN A 20 5.32 6.07 -4.20
C GLN A 20 4.34 6.81 -3.28
N LEU A 21 3.03 6.60 -3.47
CA LEU A 21 1.99 7.20 -2.64
C LEU A 21 2.15 6.81 -1.17
N PHE A 22 2.42 5.53 -0.88
CA PHE A 22 2.68 5.04 0.46
C PHE A 22 3.85 5.78 1.09
N CYS A 23 5.02 5.81 0.43
CA CYS A 23 6.20 6.51 0.93
C CYS A 23 5.94 7.99 1.18
N THR A 24 5.25 8.68 0.27
CA THR A 24 4.88 10.08 0.46
C THR A 24 4.02 10.26 1.70
N ARG A 25 2.97 9.46 1.89
CA ARG A 25 2.12 9.52 3.09
C ARG A 25 2.91 9.28 4.39
N GLN A 26 3.81 8.28 4.40
CA GLN A 26 4.64 8.01 5.58
C GLN A 26 5.58 9.17 5.90
N LEU A 27 6.18 9.79 4.87
CA LEU A 27 7.08 10.93 5.04
C LEU A 27 6.32 12.17 5.53
N ASP A 28 5.16 12.47 4.96
CA ASP A 28 4.35 13.63 5.33
C ASP A 28 3.92 13.55 6.80
N GLU A 29 3.46 12.38 7.27
CA GLU A 29 3.08 12.18 8.66
C GLU A 29 4.29 12.24 9.61
N ALA A 30 5.42 11.64 9.21
CA ALA A 30 6.65 11.72 9.98
C ALA A 30 7.13 13.17 10.14
N ILE A 31 7.16 13.94 9.05
CA ILE A 31 7.55 15.35 9.06
C ILE A 31 6.64 16.14 9.99
N LYS A 32 5.31 16.01 9.82
CA LYS A 32 4.33 16.70 10.64
C LYS A 32 4.57 16.49 12.13
N ALA A 33 4.76 15.24 12.56
CA ALA A 33 4.97 14.90 13.97
C ALA A 33 6.33 15.36 14.50
N ILE A 34 7.43 15.18 13.76
CA ILE A 34 8.77 15.56 14.26
C ILE A 34 9.01 17.08 14.28
N THR A 35 8.20 17.84 13.54
CA THR A 35 8.24 19.31 13.56
C THR A 35 7.22 19.96 14.49
N ASP A 36 6.38 19.18 15.18
CA ASP A 36 5.38 19.72 16.10
C ASP A 36 6.03 20.24 17.39
N GLU A 37 6.28 21.55 17.44
CA GLU A 37 6.91 22.18 18.60
C GLU A 37 6.04 22.21 19.86
N SER A 38 4.77 21.80 19.78
CA SER A 38 3.94 21.61 20.97
C SER A 38 4.30 20.36 21.79
N GLU A 39 4.98 19.39 21.16
CA GLU A 39 5.44 18.14 21.77
C GLU A 39 6.92 18.22 22.20
N SER A 40 7.30 17.48 23.25
CA SER A 40 8.69 17.50 23.72
C SER A 40 9.65 16.91 22.69
N VAL A 41 10.91 17.36 22.71
CA VAL A 41 11.97 16.82 21.82
C VAL A 41 12.13 15.30 22.00
N GLY A 42 11.99 14.80 23.22
CA GLY A 42 12.08 13.37 23.53
C GLY A 42 10.92 12.56 22.92
N GLU A 43 9.69 13.07 23.00
CA GLU A 43 8.50 12.44 22.40
C GLU A 43 8.59 12.43 20.88
N ARG A 44 9.01 13.54 20.27
CA ARG A 44 9.23 13.62 18.81
C ARG A 44 10.29 12.65 18.32
N PHE A 45 11.40 12.51 19.05
CA PHE A 45 12.45 11.55 18.72
C PHE A 45 11.94 10.11 18.87
N HIS A 46 11.22 9.81 19.95
CA HIS A 46 10.63 8.49 20.17
C HIS A 46 9.63 8.12 19.06
N PHE A 47 8.74 9.04 18.69
CA PHE A 47 7.80 8.88 17.59
C PHE A 47 8.53 8.51 16.29
N MET A 48 9.56 9.26 15.91
CA MET A 48 10.34 8.98 14.69
C MET A 48 10.90 7.55 14.67
N CYS A 49 11.45 7.07 15.79
CA CYS A 49 12.00 5.73 15.90
C CYS A 49 10.94 4.63 15.77
N GLU A 50 9.77 4.77 16.40
CA GLU A 50 8.72 3.76 16.33
C GLU A 50 7.97 3.81 14.99
N TYR A 51 7.67 5.02 14.51
CA TYR A 51 6.96 5.24 13.25
C TYR A 51 7.74 4.68 12.06
N SER A 52 9.05 4.88 12.00
CA SER A 52 9.89 4.35 10.93
C SER A 52 9.92 2.82 10.89
N LYS A 53 9.95 2.16 12.06
CA LYS A 53 9.89 0.68 12.15
C LYS A 53 8.55 0.15 11.67
N GLU A 54 7.45 0.72 12.14
CA GLU A 54 6.12 0.26 11.73
C GLU A 54 5.86 0.54 10.24
N SER A 55 6.26 1.72 9.75
CA SER A 55 6.22 2.05 8.31
C SER A 55 6.98 1.02 7.47
N GLN A 56 8.17 0.61 7.89
CA GLN A 56 8.97 -0.39 7.19
C GLN A 56 8.29 -1.78 7.20
N LYS A 57 7.66 -2.14 8.32
CA LYS A 57 6.91 -3.40 8.44
C LYS A 57 5.70 -3.41 7.51
N GLN A 58 4.92 -2.34 7.47
CA GLN A 58 3.79 -2.18 6.55
C GLN A 58 4.24 -2.21 5.08
N MET A 59 5.33 -1.49 4.76
CA MET A 59 5.92 -1.51 3.41
C MET A 59 6.27 -2.95 2.96
N LYS A 60 6.89 -3.74 3.84
CA LYS A 60 7.19 -5.15 3.53
C LYS A 60 5.92 -5.98 3.39
N LEU A 61 4.94 -5.78 4.28
CA LEU A 61 3.68 -6.52 4.24
C LEU A 61 2.94 -6.34 2.90
N ILE A 62 2.92 -5.12 2.37
CA ILE A 62 2.20 -4.77 1.14
C ILE A 62 3.03 -5.09 -0.11
N PHE A 63 4.32 -4.73 -0.13
CA PHE A 63 5.09 -4.68 -1.38
C PHE A 63 6.16 -5.77 -1.53
N ASP A 64 6.43 -6.59 -0.50
CA ASP A 64 7.51 -7.59 -0.58
C ASP A 64 7.21 -8.75 -1.55
N GLY A 65 8.24 -9.12 -2.31
CA GLY A 65 8.18 -10.09 -3.41
C GLY A 65 7.64 -9.53 -4.72
N HIS A 66 8.03 -10.15 -5.83
CA HIS A 66 7.61 -9.77 -7.18
C HIS A 66 7.31 -11.03 -8.00
N SER A 67 6.09 -11.55 -7.85
CA SER A 67 5.61 -12.70 -8.61
C SER A 67 4.12 -12.57 -8.90
N ARG A 68 3.65 -13.21 -9.98
CA ARG A 68 2.22 -13.24 -10.36
C ARG A 68 1.34 -13.89 -9.31
N SER A 69 1.87 -14.90 -8.61
CA SER A 69 1.16 -15.55 -7.51
C SER A 69 0.95 -14.62 -6.31
N ARG A 70 1.80 -13.59 -6.13
CA ARG A 70 1.65 -12.56 -5.10
C ARG A 70 0.84 -11.35 -5.55
N ALA A 71 0.72 -11.09 -6.85
CA ALA A 71 0.01 -9.92 -7.36
C ALA A 71 -1.42 -9.78 -6.78
N PHE A 72 -2.16 -10.89 -6.68
CA PHE A 72 -3.50 -10.88 -6.12
C PHE A 72 -3.54 -10.37 -4.67
N ILE A 73 -2.70 -10.95 -3.79
CA ILE A 73 -2.69 -10.56 -2.37
C ILE A 73 -2.19 -9.13 -2.19
N GLN A 74 -1.17 -8.73 -2.95
CA GLN A 74 -0.62 -7.37 -2.89
C GLN A 74 -1.63 -6.33 -3.38
N LEU A 75 -2.35 -6.62 -4.46
CA LEU A 75 -3.36 -5.72 -4.99
C LEU A 75 -4.53 -5.54 -4.01
N MET A 76 -4.98 -6.63 -3.39
CA MET A 76 -5.98 -6.57 -2.33
C MET A 76 -5.50 -5.75 -1.12
N GLN A 77 -4.25 -5.95 -0.65
CA GLN A 77 -3.67 -5.12 0.43
C GLN A 77 -3.57 -3.65 0.04
N MET A 78 -3.13 -3.33 -1.17
CA MET A 78 -3.08 -1.96 -1.66
C MET A 78 -4.48 -1.31 -1.73
N CYS A 79 -5.53 -2.08 -2.08
CA CYS A 79 -6.91 -1.60 -2.05
C CYS A 79 -7.39 -1.34 -0.62
N GLU A 80 -7.11 -2.25 0.31
CA GLU A 80 -7.45 -2.15 1.74
C GLU A 80 -6.81 -0.90 2.37
N GLU A 81 -5.57 -0.59 2.00
CA GLU A 81 -4.82 0.60 2.46
C GLU A 81 -5.16 1.88 1.68
N GLY A 82 -6.11 1.84 0.74
CA GLY A 82 -6.50 2.99 -0.07
C GLY A 82 -5.35 3.58 -0.90
N LEU A 83 -4.46 2.71 -1.40
CA LEU A 83 -3.29 3.04 -2.22
C LEU A 83 -3.55 2.90 -3.72
N VAL A 84 -4.64 2.25 -4.12
CA VAL A 84 -5.04 2.09 -5.53
C VAL A 84 -6.02 3.19 -5.92
N VAL A 85 -5.69 3.97 -6.96
CA VAL A 85 -6.58 4.99 -7.49
C VAL A 85 -7.73 4.31 -8.25
N PRO A 86 -9.01 4.73 -8.09
CA PRO A 86 -10.14 4.09 -8.76
C PRO A 86 -9.96 3.91 -10.27
N LYS A 87 -9.44 4.94 -10.96
CA LYS A 87 -9.16 4.90 -12.40
C LYS A 87 -8.14 3.82 -12.80
N GLN A 88 -7.19 3.48 -11.94
CA GLN A 88 -6.24 2.41 -12.20
C GLN A 88 -6.89 1.05 -11.99
N PHE A 89 -7.70 0.92 -10.94
CA PHE A 89 -8.44 -0.30 -10.65
C PHE A 89 -9.36 -0.70 -11.81
N GLU A 90 -10.05 0.28 -12.42
CA GLU A 90 -10.91 0.06 -13.58
C GLU A 90 -10.21 -0.48 -14.84
N ARG A 91 -8.89 -0.39 -14.92
CA ARG A 91 -8.12 -0.94 -16.06
C ARG A 91 -7.98 -2.46 -15.98
N LEU A 92 -8.13 -3.04 -14.80
CA LEU A 92 -8.02 -4.49 -14.57
C LEU A 92 -9.20 -5.23 -15.21
N SER A 93 -8.99 -6.50 -15.52
CA SER A 93 -10.06 -7.37 -16.00
C SER A 93 -11.23 -7.46 -15.00
N GLU A 94 -12.45 -7.58 -15.52
CA GLU A 94 -13.66 -7.74 -14.69
C GLU A 94 -13.57 -8.94 -13.74
N GLU A 95 -12.93 -10.02 -14.19
CA GLU A 95 -12.67 -11.21 -13.37
C GLU A 95 -11.83 -10.87 -12.13
N LEU A 96 -10.68 -10.19 -12.33
CA LEU A 96 -9.79 -9.83 -11.23
C LEU A 96 -10.42 -8.77 -10.31
N LYS A 97 -11.12 -7.77 -10.86
CA LYS A 97 -11.86 -6.78 -10.07
C LYS A 97 -12.90 -7.45 -9.16
N LYS A 98 -13.67 -8.38 -9.71
CA LYS A 98 -14.68 -9.16 -8.96
C LYS A 98 -14.03 -9.99 -7.85
N ASP A 99 -12.94 -10.69 -8.15
CA ASP A 99 -12.25 -11.53 -7.17
C ASP A 99 -11.67 -10.71 -6.00
N ILE A 100 -11.13 -9.53 -6.27
CA ILE A 100 -10.62 -8.61 -5.23
C ILE A 100 -11.78 -8.06 -4.40
N THR A 101 -12.85 -7.60 -5.05
CA THR A 101 -14.03 -7.06 -4.35
C THR A 101 -14.62 -8.10 -3.41
N ASN A 102 -14.82 -9.33 -3.89
CA ASN A 102 -15.28 -10.45 -3.07
C ASN A 102 -14.34 -10.77 -1.90
N ALA A 103 -13.02 -10.64 -2.10
CA ALA A 103 -12.04 -10.89 -1.05
C ALA A 103 -12.07 -9.81 0.05
N LEU A 104 -12.27 -8.55 -0.33
CA LEU A 104 -12.40 -7.42 0.60
C LEU A 104 -13.71 -7.52 1.39
N GLU A 105 -14.83 -7.84 0.74
CA GLU A 105 -16.13 -8.03 1.41
C GLU A 105 -16.12 -9.16 2.46
N ARG A 106 -15.30 -10.20 2.26
CA ARG A 106 -15.16 -11.30 3.23
C ARG A 106 -14.34 -10.94 4.47
N ARG A 107 -13.61 -9.82 4.44
CA ARG A 107 -12.77 -9.34 5.53
C ARG A 107 -13.44 -8.23 6.36
N ALA A 108 -14.43 -7.56 5.79
CA ALA A 108 -15.27 -6.56 6.47
C ALA A 108 -16.28 -7.21 7.41
#